data_AF-A0A6M0ISI1-F1
#
_entry.id   AF-A0A6M0ISI1-F1
#
_cell.length_a   1.000
_cell.length_b   1.000
_cell.length_c   1.000
_cell.angle_alpha   90.00
_cell.angle_beta   90.00
_cell.angle_gamma   90.00
#
_symmetry.space_group_name_H-M   'P 1'
#
loop_
_entity.id
_entity.type
_entity.pdbx_description
1 polymer ?
#
loop_
_entity_poly.entity_id
_entity_poly.type
_entity_poly.pdbx_seq_one_letter_code
_entity_poly.pdbx_strand_id
1 'polypeptide(L)'
;MKEFNINNLITYLCIGLAGLIFTTKYYPQNQTAVAESNKKAVVETTKPDAVEEEVDDSAISILQQNRPLRMSISVDNPSFFKVKLNQEIKKGDVISDNSTERDRLDKQKKSVKLQIDNLKSKVIPEPFKPTQALGLKPLPPAIFSEESAAIAQSKMKLSQAQSLLEARTELLKTDNPERRAESENAEAGFQIASQKVAEQEQMIQSMRDMKLSTEILQHEEAKLKQLQSEMDQANSALDQSKAKLNASAILQQQELQQLQINVRLAQSDLEVAESRLVAAQNRRQLTEYDANLNEARRQQQENQTQQEYSRQQQQYAQSVRDRDYQLAQLNISLATIEDKLAQIPMLRSPRNGYIKRIKPWTGVNGKYTTTITISAATVSSKNGGSTSTVTPTSPNQSTSH
;
A
#
# COMPACT_ATOMS: atom_id res chain seq x y z
N MET A 1 36.89 -5.76 28.36
CA MET A 1 35.64 -6.52 28.11
C MET A 1 35.69 -7.03 26.68
N LYS A 2 36.16 -8.27 26.50
CA LYS A 2 36.24 -8.97 25.21
C LYS A 2 35.98 -10.44 25.50
N GLU A 3 34.75 -10.88 25.29
CA GLU A 3 34.43 -12.29 25.09
C GLU A 3 33.29 -12.35 24.06
N PHE A 4 33.66 -12.66 22.81
CA PHE A 4 32.71 -13.04 21.77
C PHE A 4 32.56 -14.56 21.85
N ASN A 5 31.33 -14.99 22.12
CA ASN A 5 30.97 -16.35 22.49
C ASN A 5 30.92 -17.26 21.25
N ILE A 6 31.83 -18.23 21.19
CA ILE A 6 32.06 -19.18 20.08
C ILE A 6 30.87 -20.14 19.87
N ASN A 7 29.94 -20.22 20.83
CA ASN A 7 28.84 -21.18 20.82
C ASN A 7 27.70 -20.87 19.83
N ASN A 8 27.62 -19.67 19.26
CA ASN A 8 26.55 -19.36 18.29
C ASN A 8 26.85 -19.86 16.88
N LEU A 9 28.12 -20.09 16.50
CA LEU A 9 28.47 -20.47 15.13
C LEU A 9 28.11 -21.93 14.80
N ILE A 10 28.17 -22.82 15.80
CA ILE A 10 27.89 -24.26 15.63
C ILE A 10 26.39 -24.52 15.47
N THR A 11 25.54 -23.74 16.12
CA THR A 11 24.07 -23.90 16.06
C THR A 11 23.51 -23.53 14.69
N TYR A 12 24.09 -22.54 14.01
CA TYR A 12 23.66 -22.17 12.65
C TYR A 12 24.13 -23.15 11.57
N LEU A 13 25.22 -23.89 11.80
CA LEU A 13 25.73 -24.87 10.83
C LEU A 13 24.84 -26.13 10.77
N CYS A 14 24.22 -26.53 11.88
CA CYS A 14 23.34 -27.70 11.94
C CYS A 14 21.95 -27.46 11.30
N ILE A 15 21.45 -26.22 11.32
CA ILE A 15 20.14 -25.89 10.72
C ILE A 15 20.24 -25.81 9.18
N GLY A 16 21.42 -25.44 8.65
CA GLY A 16 21.66 -25.40 7.20
C GLY A 16 21.72 -26.77 6.52
N LEU A 17 22.14 -27.83 7.24
CA LEU A 17 22.26 -29.19 6.68
C LEU A 17 20.95 -30.00 6.75
N ALA A 18 20.02 -29.66 7.64
CA ALA A 18 18.72 -30.33 7.71
C ALA A 18 17.73 -29.87 6.62
N GLY A 19 17.95 -28.70 5.99
CA GLY A 19 17.09 -28.16 4.94
C GLY A 19 17.31 -28.73 3.53
N LEU A 20 18.37 -29.51 3.31
CA LEU A 20 18.82 -29.91 1.97
C LEU A 20 18.46 -31.35 1.56
N ILE A 21 17.72 -32.11 2.38
CA ILE A 21 17.45 -33.54 2.13
C ILE A 21 16.02 -33.83 1.63
N PHE A 22 15.09 -32.86 1.57
CA PHE A 22 13.67 -33.13 1.26
C PHE A 22 13.17 -32.66 -0.12
N THR A 23 13.99 -32.76 -1.17
CA THR A 23 13.54 -32.52 -2.56
C THR A 23 13.85 -33.70 -3.48
N THR A 24 13.09 -34.79 -3.34
CA THR A 24 12.96 -35.77 -4.43
C THR A 24 11.51 -36.21 -4.65
N LYS A 25 11.05 -35.96 -5.88
CA LYS A 25 10.07 -36.70 -6.68
C LYS A 25 8.68 -36.98 -6.09
N TYR A 26 7.69 -36.22 -6.57
CA TYR A 26 6.33 -36.76 -6.81
C TYR A 26 5.79 -36.24 -8.16
N TYR A 27 5.57 -37.18 -9.07
CA TYR A 27 4.84 -37.01 -10.34
C TYR A 27 3.35 -37.18 -10.07
N PRO A 28 2.46 -36.29 -10.54
CA PRO A 28 1.04 -36.60 -10.64
C PRO A 28 0.75 -37.35 -11.95
N GLN A 29 0.17 -38.54 -11.77
CA GLN A 29 -0.26 -39.46 -12.81
C GLN A 29 -1.60 -38.99 -13.38
N ASN A 30 -1.64 -38.77 -14.70
CA ASN A 30 -2.86 -38.55 -15.48
C ASN A 30 -3.80 -39.76 -15.36
N GLN A 31 -5.06 -39.54 -15.01
CA GLN A 31 -6.16 -40.41 -15.39
C GLN A 31 -7.34 -39.59 -15.92
N THR A 32 -7.38 -39.53 -17.25
CA THR A 32 -8.58 -39.32 -18.05
C THR A 32 -9.46 -40.56 -17.93
N ALA A 33 -10.64 -40.43 -17.31
CA ALA A 33 -11.69 -41.43 -17.45
C ALA A 33 -12.46 -41.13 -18.74
N VAL A 34 -12.16 -41.96 -19.73
CA VAL A 34 -12.74 -42.03 -21.07
C VAL A 34 -14.19 -42.46 -20.98
N ALA A 35 -15.02 -41.76 -21.74
CA ALA A 35 -16.38 -42.18 -22.10
C ALA A 35 -16.30 -43.48 -22.92
N GLU A 36 -16.90 -44.56 -22.42
CA GLU A 36 -17.03 -45.79 -23.19
C GLU A 36 -18.47 -45.95 -23.65
N SER A 37 -18.68 -45.54 -24.90
CA SER A 37 -19.80 -45.93 -25.73
C SER A 37 -19.54 -47.31 -26.35
N ASN A 38 -20.43 -48.28 -26.14
CA ASN A 38 -20.58 -49.45 -27.02
C ASN A 38 -22.08 -49.68 -27.26
N LYS A 39 -22.57 -49.26 -28.43
CA LYS A 39 -22.90 -50.09 -29.61
C LYS A 39 -24.11 -51.00 -29.38
N LYS A 40 -25.31 -50.60 -29.85
CA LYS A 40 -25.86 -50.90 -31.20
C LYS A 40 -25.62 -52.36 -31.62
N ALA A 41 -26.67 -53.16 -31.50
CA ALA A 41 -26.94 -54.26 -32.41
C ALA A 41 -28.34 -54.01 -33.02
N VAL A 42 -28.33 -53.74 -34.32
CA VAL A 42 -29.46 -53.76 -35.25
C VAL A 42 -29.22 -54.98 -36.13
N VAL A 43 -30.15 -55.93 -36.20
CA VAL A 43 -30.56 -56.75 -37.37
C VAL A 43 -31.90 -57.39 -36.95
N GLU A 44 -33.06 -56.95 -37.42
CA GLU A 44 -33.72 -57.19 -38.72
C GLU A 44 -34.34 -58.60 -38.91
N THR A 45 -35.67 -58.57 -39.08
CA THR A 45 -36.56 -59.48 -39.82
C THR A 45 -36.69 -60.96 -39.45
N THR A 46 -37.91 -61.34 -39.04
CA THR A 46 -38.79 -62.15 -39.91
C THR A 46 -40.27 -62.01 -39.56
N LYS A 47 -41.06 -61.78 -40.60
CA LYS A 47 -42.53 -61.83 -40.72
C LYS A 47 -43.09 -63.20 -40.28
N PRO A 48 -44.38 -63.31 -39.90
CA PRO A 48 -45.40 -63.53 -40.93
C PRO A 48 -46.69 -62.70 -40.76
N ASP A 49 -47.27 -62.45 -41.93
CA ASP A 49 -48.60 -61.92 -42.19
C ASP A 49 -49.71 -62.73 -41.51
N ALA A 50 -50.72 -62.06 -40.96
CA ALA A 50 -52.13 -62.43 -41.10
C ALA A 50 -53.03 -61.28 -40.59
N VAL A 51 -53.55 -60.53 -41.56
CA VAL A 51 -54.92 -59.97 -41.74
C VAL A 51 -55.76 -59.59 -40.50
N GLU A 52 -56.56 -58.51 -40.70
CA GLU A 52 -57.78 -58.12 -39.97
C GLU A 52 -57.53 -57.19 -38.78
N GLU A 53 -58.11 -55.99 -38.63
CA GLU A 53 -59.19 -55.26 -39.31
C GLU A 53 -58.99 -53.78 -38.93
N GLU A 54 -59.17 -52.85 -39.87
CA GLU A 54 -59.35 -51.43 -39.53
C GLU A 54 -60.72 -51.27 -38.87
N VAL A 55 -60.72 -51.08 -37.55
CA VAL A 55 -61.92 -50.67 -36.81
C VAL A 55 -61.80 -49.19 -36.49
N ASP A 56 -62.72 -48.43 -37.08
CA ASP A 56 -62.95 -47.01 -36.87
C ASP A 56 -63.24 -46.73 -35.37
N ASP A 57 -62.20 -46.38 -34.62
CA ASP A 57 -62.19 -46.14 -33.16
C ASP A 57 -63.05 -44.94 -32.70
N SER A 58 -63.66 -44.21 -33.64
CA SER A 58 -64.49 -43.06 -33.33
C SER A 58 -65.87 -43.46 -32.75
N ALA A 59 -66.46 -44.59 -33.17
CA ALA A 59 -67.80 -45.02 -32.73
C ALA A 59 -67.81 -45.76 -31.38
N ILE A 60 -66.74 -46.52 -31.05
CA ILE A 60 -66.61 -47.24 -29.78
C ILE A 60 -66.36 -46.28 -28.61
N SER A 61 -65.65 -45.17 -28.87
CA SER A 61 -65.41 -44.11 -27.89
C SER A 61 -66.70 -43.38 -27.48
N ILE A 62 -67.66 -43.19 -28.40
CA ILE A 62 -68.94 -42.49 -28.13
C ILE A 62 -69.91 -43.38 -27.34
N LEU A 63 -69.95 -44.69 -27.60
CA LEU A 63 -70.80 -45.64 -26.87
C LEU A 63 -70.29 -45.96 -25.45
N GLN A 64 -68.98 -45.93 -25.21
CA GLN A 64 -68.40 -46.10 -23.87
C GLN A 64 -68.57 -44.85 -22.98
N GLN A 65 -68.67 -43.65 -23.56
CA GLN A 65 -68.88 -42.40 -22.83
C GLN A 65 -70.24 -42.35 -22.11
N ASN A 66 -71.28 -42.95 -22.69
CA ASN A 66 -72.66 -42.90 -22.17
C ASN A 66 -73.02 -43.96 -21.11
N ARG A 67 -72.19 -44.98 -20.90
CA ARG A 67 -72.42 -46.02 -19.85
C ARG A 67 -72.01 -45.49 -18.47
N PRO A 68 -72.72 -45.86 -17.38
CA PRO A 68 -72.32 -45.47 -16.04
C PRO A 68 -70.95 -46.07 -15.68
N LEU A 69 -69.98 -45.22 -15.38
CA LEU A 69 -68.65 -45.64 -14.93
C LEU A 69 -68.66 -45.92 -13.44
N ARG A 70 -68.35 -47.15 -13.08
CA ARG A 70 -68.12 -47.55 -11.69
C ARG A 70 -66.62 -47.55 -11.41
N MET A 71 -66.16 -46.69 -10.50
CA MET A 71 -64.74 -46.59 -10.13
C MET A 71 -64.57 -46.82 -8.64
N SER A 72 -63.60 -47.67 -8.27
CA SER A 72 -63.17 -47.84 -6.88
C SER A 72 -62.05 -46.84 -6.59
N ILE A 73 -62.20 -46.10 -5.49
CA ILE A 73 -61.26 -45.06 -5.06
C ILE A 73 -60.73 -45.48 -3.70
N SER A 74 -59.41 -45.47 -3.55
CA SER A 74 -58.72 -45.71 -2.28
C SER A 74 -58.01 -44.43 -1.85
N VAL A 75 -58.23 -43.99 -0.61
CA VAL A 75 -57.62 -42.79 -0.02
C VAL A 75 -57.18 -43.06 1.41
N ASP A 76 -56.15 -42.34 1.88
CA ASP A 76 -55.66 -42.49 3.26
C ASP A 76 -56.58 -41.79 4.28
N ASN A 77 -57.33 -40.76 3.85
CA ASN A 77 -58.32 -40.08 4.70
C ASN A 77 -59.59 -39.76 3.88
N PRO A 78 -60.80 -40.09 4.38
CA PRO A 78 -62.07 -39.80 3.68
C PRO A 78 -62.30 -38.32 3.36
N SER A 79 -61.69 -37.40 4.13
CA SER A 79 -61.79 -35.95 3.92
C SER A 79 -61.13 -35.45 2.62
N PHE A 80 -60.30 -36.27 1.97
CA PHE A 80 -59.66 -35.91 0.69
C PHE A 80 -60.59 -36.01 -0.51
N PHE A 81 -61.79 -36.58 -0.33
CA PHE A 81 -62.79 -36.72 -1.36
C PHE A 81 -63.60 -35.42 -1.51
N LYS A 82 -63.56 -34.82 -2.71
CA LYS A 82 -64.02 -33.43 -2.92
C LYS A 82 -65.41 -33.31 -3.55
N VAL A 83 -66.03 -34.42 -3.91
CA VAL A 83 -67.22 -34.43 -4.77
C VAL A 83 -68.46 -34.91 -4.02
N LYS A 84 -69.63 -34.37 -4.36
CA LYS A 84 -70.91 -34.64 -3.69
C LYS A 84 -71.88 -35.40 -4.60
N LEU A 85 -72.90 -36.03 -4.00
CA LEU A 85 -73.98 -36.66 -4.75
C LEU A 85 -74.66 -35.61 -5.66
N ASN A 86 -75.01 -36.02 -6.88
CA ASN A 86 -75.62 -35.20 -7.93
C ASN A 86 -74.79 -33.99 -8.41
N GLN A 87 -73.52 -33.92 -8.03
CA GLN A 87 -72.61 -32.90 -8.56
C GLN A 87 -72.25 -33.20 -10.02
N GLU A 88 -72.30 -32.17 -10.86
CA GLU A 88 -71.76 -32.21 -12.22
C GLU A 88 -70.23 -32.18 -12.19
N ILE A 89 -69.61 -33.05 -12.94
CA ILE A 89 -68.17 -33.22 -13.01
C ILE A 89 -67.76 -33.29 -14.47
N LYS A 90 -66.77 -32.49 -14.84
CA LYS A 90 -66.15 -32.52 -16.16
C LYS A 90 -64.91 -33.43 -16.14
N LYS A 91 -64.54 -33.93 -17.31
CA LYS A 91 -63.29 -34.66 -17.53
C LYS A 91 -62.14 -33.76 -17.08
N GLY A 92 -61.31 -34.28 -16.19
CA GLY A 92 -60.20 -33.54 -15.57
C GLY A 92 -60.51 -32.94 -14.20
N ASP A 93 -61.77 -32.86 -13.78
CA ASP A 93 -62.13 -32.34 -12.45
C ASP A 93 -61.61 -33.26 -11.34
N VAL A 94 -61.18 -32.67 -10.23
CA VAL A 94 -60.54 -33.39 -9.13
C VAL A 94 -61.60 -34.10 -8.28
N ILE A 95 -61.52 -35.42 -8.23
CA ILE A 95 -62.40 -36.29 -7.45
C ILE A 95 -61.85 -36.49 -6.03
N SER A 96 -60.54 -36.69 -5.91
CA SER A 96 -59.85 -36.83 -4.63
C SER A 96 -58.47 -36.21 -4.68
N ASP A 97 -58.12 -35.45 -3.65
CA ASP A 97 -56.83 -34.78 -3.53
C ASP A 97 -56.54 -34.42 -2.07
N ASN A 98 -55.32 -34.72 -1.62
CA ASN A 98 -54.81 -34.28 -0.33
C ASN A 98 -54.33 -32.82 -0.43
N SER A 99 -55.26 -31.88 -0.48
CA SER A 99 -54.91 -30.45 -0.60
C SER A 99 -54.20 -29.90 0.62
N THR A 100 -54.45 -30.44 1.82
CA THR A 100 -53.78 -29.95 3.04
C THR A 100 -52.28 -30.20 3.02
N GLU A 101 -51.84 -31.40 2.61
CA GLU A 101 -50.41 -31.71 2.52
C GLU A 101 -49.78 -31.06 1.28
N ARG A 102 -50.50 -30.98 0.16
CA ARG A 102 -50.06 -30.24 -1.03
C ARG A 102 -49.81 -28.78 -0.72
N ASP A 103 -50.77 -28.09 -0.06
CA ASP A 103 -50.64 -26.69 0.32
C ASP A 103 -49.48 -26.47 1.31
N ARG A 104 -49.26 -27.41 2.25
CA ARG A 104 -48.14 -27.37 3.18
C ARG A 104 -46.81 -27.48 2.44
N LEU A 105 -46.65 -28.47 1.57
CA LEU A 105 -45.43 -28.68 0.79
C LEU A 105 -45.20 -27.53 -0.21
N ASP A 106 -46.25 -26.98 -0.82
CA ASP A 106 -46.16 -25.81 -1.70
C ASP A 106 -45.71 -24.54 -0.94
N LYS A 107 -46.18 -24.35 0.29
CA LYS A 107 -45.67 -23.29 1.17
C LYS A 107 -44.20 -23.49 1.52
N GLN A 108 -43.79 -24.72 1.85
CA GLN A 108 -42.39 -25.05 2.11
C GLN A 108 -41.51 -24.83 0.86
N LYS A 109 -41.97 -25.27 -0.32
CA LYS A 109 -41.32 -25.04 -1.61
C LYS A 109 -41.09 -23.55 -1.87
N LYS A 110 -42.14 -22.73 -1.72
CA LYS A 110 -42.05 -21.28 -1.88
C LYS A 110 -41.07 -20.65 -0.88
N SER A 111 -41.09 -21.10 0.38
CA SER A 111 -40.16 -20.62 1.40
C SER A 111 -38.70 -20.95 1.07
N VAL A 112 -38.40 -22.20 0.69
CA VAL A 112 -37.04 -22.63 0.28
C VAL A 112 -36.59 -21.87 -0.96
N LYS A 113 -37.49 -21.67 -1.93
CA LYS A 113 -37.17 -20.88 -3.14
C LYS A 113 -36.81 -19.42 -2.80
N LEU A 114 -37.56 -18.78 -1.89
CA LEU A 114 -37.24 -17.45 -1.39
C LEU A 114 -35.88 -17.41 -0.67
N GLN A 115 -35.55 -18.45 0.10
CA GLN A 115 -34.22 -18.54 0.75
C GLN A 115 -33.09 -18.66 -0.27
N ILE A 116 -33.27 -19.47 -1.33
CA ILE A 116 -32.32 -19.57 -2.45
C ILE A 116 -32.16 -18.21 -3.13
N ASP A 117 -33.26 -17.53 -3.44
CA ASP A 117 -33.25 -16.24 -4.12
C ASP A 117 -32.57 -15.16 -3.25
N ASN A 118 -32.84 -15.14 -1.94
CA ASN A 118 -32.19 -14.25 -0.97
C ASN A 118 -30.67 -14.50 -0.85
N LEU A 119 -30.25 -15.77 -0.89
CA LEU A 119 -28.82 -16.12 -0.84
C LEU A 119 -28.10 -15.77 -2.15
N LYS A 120 -28.79 -15.92 -3.29
CA LYS A 120 -28.26 -15.50 -4.61
C LYS A 120 -28.16 -13.98 -4.73
N SER A 121 -29.13 -13.24 -4.19
CA SER A 121 -29.14 -11.78 -4.23
C SER A 121 -28.12 -11.14 -3.28
N LYS A 122 -27.66 -11.86 -2.25
CA LYS A 122 -26.62 -11.37 -1.34
C LYS A 122 -25.28 -11.36 -2.09
N VAL A 123 -24.76 -10.19 -2.45
CA VAL A 123 -23.43 -10.07 -3.08
C VAL A 123 -22.35 -10.15 -1.98
N ILE A 124 -21.34 -11.01 -2.17
CA ILE A 124 -20.13 -11.00 -1.32
C ILE A 124 -19.21 -9.95 -1.95
N PRO A 125 -18.81 -8.91 -1.20
CA PRO A 125 -17.93 -7.88 -1.73
C PRO A 125 -16.56 -8.46 -2.07
N GLU A 126 -16.04 -8.13 -3.24
CA GLU A 126 -14.69 -8.55 -3.64
C GLU A 126 -13.61 -7.75 -2.87
N PRO A 127 -12.47 -8.39 -2.53
CA PRO A 127 -11.35 -7.71 -1.90
C PRO A 127 -10.78 -6.57 -2.76
N PHE A 128 -10.43 -5.45 -2.13
CA PHE A 128 -9.83 -4.31 -2.82
C PHE A 128 -8.35 -4.57 -3.12
N LYS A 129 -7.96 -4.46 -4.39
CA LYS A 129 -6.56 -4.61 -4.80
C LYS A 129 -5.71 -3.47 -4.22
N PRO A 130 -4.52 -3.76 -3.65
CA PRO A 130 -3.61 -2.73 -3.19
C PRO A 130 -3.24 -1.78 -4.33
N THR A 131 -3.38 -0.48 -4.09
CA THR A 131 -2.91 0.55 -5.03
C THR A 131 -1.39 0.53 -5.07
N GLN A 132 -0.80 0.42 -6.27
CA GLN A 132 0.66 0.53 -6.42
C GLN A 132 1.12 1.92 -6.02
N ALA A 133 2.12 2.00 -5.14
CA ALA A 133 2.64 3.29 -4.70
C ALA A 133 3.41 3.97 -5.84
N LEU A 134 3.10 5.24 -6.11
CA LEU A 134 3.80 6.05 -7.12
C LEU A 134 5.28 6.20 -6.75
N GLY A 135 6.19 5.74 -7.62
CA GLY A 135 7.64 5.67 -7.32
C GLY A 135 8.21 6.96 -6.70
N LEU A 136 9.13 6.80 -5.74
CA LEU A 136 9.81 7.93 -5.12
C LEU A 136 10.69 8.62 -6.16
N LYS A 137 10.65 9.96 -6.19
CA LYS A 137 11.58 10.73 -7.00
C LYS A 137 13.00 10.48 -6.43
N PRO A 138 13.97 10.05 -7.26
CA PRO A 138 15.32 9.82 -6.77
C PRO A 138 15.93 11.13 -6.27
N LEU A 139 16.78 11.04 -5.25
CA LEU A 139 17.51 12.21 -4.78
C LEU A 139 18.41 12.74 -5.89
N PRO A 140 18.59 14.07 -5.99
CA PRO A 140 19.61 14.63 -6.87
C PRO A 140 20.98 14.05 -6.52
N PRO A 141 21.94 13.99 -7.45
CA PRO A 141 23.29 13.50 -7.15
C PRO A 141 23.98 14.39 -6.10
N ALA A 142 24.85 13.79 -5.29
CA ALA A 142 25.69 14.52 -4.33
C ALA A 142 26.78 15.29 -5.09
N ILE A 143 26.55 16.57 -5.33
CA ILE A 143 27.50 17.46 -6.00
C ILE A 143 28.01 18.47 -4.97
N PHE A 144 29.33 18.52 -4.77
CA PHE A 144 30.03 19.46 -3.88
C PHE A 144 30.98 20.38 -4.66
N SER A 145 30.59 20.75 -5.89
CA SER A 145 31.42 21.53 -6.80
C SER A 145 31.68 22.94 -6.27
N GLU A 146 30.73 23.52 -5.56
CA GLU A 146 30.87 24.86 -4.97
C GLU A 146 31.84 24.85 -3.79
N GLU A 147 31.69 23.87 -2.87
CA GLU A 147 32.56 23.74 -1.70
C GLU A 147 34.00 23.37 -2.10
N SER A 148 34.15 22.48 -3.08
CA SER A 148 35.49 22.12 -3.60
C SER A 148 36.16 23.30 -4.31
N ALA A 149 35.41 24.11 -5.08
CA ALA A 149 35.94 25.33 -5.69
C ALA A 149 36.33 26.37 -4.62
N ALA A 150 35.53 26.54 -3.56
CA ALA A 150 35.85 27.43 -2.45
C ALA A 150 37.13 27.00 -1.71
N ILE A 151 37.30 25.70 -1.45
CA ILE A 151 38.55 25.17 -0.87
C ILE A 151 39.74 25.44 -1.78
N ALA A 152 39.61 25.19 -3.09
CA ALA A 152 40.68 25.44 -4.05
C ALA A 152 41.09 26.92 -4.07
N GLN A 153 40.12 27.84 -4.03
CA GLN A 153 40.36 29.27 -3.95
C GLN A 153 41.07 29.66 -2.64
N SER A 154 40.62 29.14 -1.49
CA SER A 154 41.25 29.41 -0.19
C SER A 154 42.68 28.85 -0.12
N LYS A 155 42.92 27.66 -0.67
CA LYS A 155 44.28 27.08 -0.77
C LYS A 155 45.21 27.94 -1.61
N MET A 156 44.72 28.46 -2.74
CA MET A 156 45.49 29.37 -3.59
C MET A 156 45.82 30.67 -2.85
N LYS A 157 44.86 31.27 -2.14
CA LYS A 157 45.09 32.48 -1.32
C LYS A 157 46.12 32.23 -0.21
N LEU A 158 46.03 31.09 0.48
CA LEU A 158 46.98 30.71 1.51
C LEU A 158 48.39 30.56 0.95
N SER A 159 48.53 29.85 -0.18
CA SER A 159 49.81 29.69 -0.87
C SER A 159 50.39 31.04 -1.30
N GLN A 160 49.57 31.94 -1.85
CA GLN A 160 50.00 33.30 -2.19
C GLN A 160 50.47 34.08 -0.97
N ALA A 161 49.69 34.08 0.12
CA ALA A 161 50.05 34.77 1.36
C ALA A 161 51.34 34.22 1.99
N GLN A 162 51.53 32.90 1.98
CA GLN A 162 52.76 32.26 2.45
C GLN A 162 53.97 32.65 1.60
N SER A 163 53.84 32.59 0.27
CA SER A 163 54.93 32.98 -0.64
C SER A 163 55.32 34.46 -0.48
N LEU A 164 54.33 35.34 -0.27
CA LEU A 164 54.56 36.76 -0.04
C LEU A 164 55.27 36.99 1.30
N LEU A 165 54.83 36.29 2.36
CA LEU A 165 55.45 36.37 3.67
C LEU A 165 56.91 35.89 3.59
N GLU A 166 57.17 34.76 2.95
CA GLU A 166 58.52 34.21 2.82
C GLU A 166 59.44 35.17 2.06
N ALA A 167 59.01 35.63 0.89
CA ALA A 167 59.77 36.58 0.05
C ALA A 167 60.05 37.91 0.76
N ARG A 168 59.10 38.43 1.55
CA ARG A 168 59.26 39.69 2.29
C ARG A 168 60.02 39.52 3.60
N THR A 169 59.93 38.37 4.26
CA THR A 169 60.60 38.13 5.55
C THR A 169 62.12 38.25 5.42
N GLU A 170 62.71 37.79 4.31
CA GLU A 170 64.15 37.93 4.07
C GLU A 170 64.58 39.40 3.94
N LEU A 171 63.79 40.19 3.22
CA LEU A 171 64.03 41.62 3.01
C LEU A 171 63.77 42.48 4.26
N LEU A 172 62.81 42.09 5.10
CA LEU A 172 62.39 42.87 6.27
C LEU A 172 63.21 42.55 7.52
N LYS A 173 63.90 41.40 7.57
CA LYS A 173 64.81 41.04 8.68
C LYS A 173 66.18 41.70 8.59
N THR A 174 66.55 42.19 7.41
CA THR A 174 67.80 42.91 7.21
C THR A 174 67.59 44.39 7.49
N ASP A 175 68.42 44.97 8.38
CA ASP A 175 68.42 46.40 8.64
C ASP A 175 68.64 47.16 7.33
N ASN A 176 67.98 48.31 7.19
CA ASN A 176 68.17 49.15 6.01
C ASN A 176 69.66 49.61 5.94
N PRO A 177 70.43 49.15 4.93
CA PRO A 177 71.87 49.38 4.88
C PRO A 177 72.21 50.87 4.72
N GLU A 178 71.37 51.64 4.02
CA GLU A 178 71.56 53.09 3.85
C GLU A 178 71.38 53.83 5.18
N ARG A 179 70.32 53.49 5.92
CA ARG A 179 70.05 54.10 7.24
C ARG A 179 71.10 53.74 8.28
N ARG A 180 71.63 52.52 8.20
CA ARG A 180 72.74 52.08 9.03
C ARG A 180 74.01 52.85 8.73
N ALA A 181 74.37 52.99 7.45
CA ALA A 181 75.52 53.79 7.05
C ALA A 181 75.38 55.26 7.46
N GLU A 182 74.18 55.86 7.36
CA GLU A 182 73.90 57.21 7.87
C GLU A 182 74.16 57.32 9.39
N SER A 183 73.71 56.34 10.17
CA SER A 183 73.93 56.30 11.62
C SER A 183 75.41 56.12 11.99
N GLU A 184 76.11 55.22 11.30
CA GLU A 184 77.54 54.97 11.52
C GLU A 184 78.39 56.20 11.14
N ASN A 185 78.02 56.90 10.06
CA ASN A 185 78.67 58.16 9.65
C ASN A 185 78.44 59.28 10.67
N ALA A 186 77.20 59.43 11.18
CA ALA A 186 76.89 60.41 12.22
C ALA A 186 77.60 60.09 13.54
N GLU A 187 77.74 58.80 13.87
CA GLU A 187 78.46 58.34 15.06
C GLU A 187 79.96 58.64 14.95
N ALA A 188 80.57 58.35 13.80
CA ALA A 188 81.96 58.71 13.53
C ALA A 188 82.17 60.24 13.61
N GLY A 189 81.24 61.04 13.06
CA GLY A 189 81.27 62.50 13.15
C GLY A 189 81.21 63.01 14.59
N PHE A 190 80.34 62.42 15.42
CA PHE A 190 80.26 62.73 16.84
C PHE A 190 81.53 62.33 17.60
N GLN A 191 82.10 61.15 17.32
CA GLN A 191 83.35 60.71 17.95
C GLN A 191 84.51 61.65 17.63
N ILE A 192 84.63 62.10 16.38
CA ILE A 192 85.66 63.07 15.97
C ILE A 192 85.45 64.40 16.68
N ALA A 193 84.21 64.91 16.76
CA ALA A 193 83.92 66.16 17.45
C ALA A 193 84.20 66.06 18.96
N SER A 194 83.82 64.95 19.58
CA SER A 194 84.09 64.66 21.01
C SER A 194 85.59 64.57 21.31
N GLN A 195 86.38 63.93 20.45
CA GLN A 195 87.85 63.87 20.58
C GLN A 195 88.46 65.27 20.49
N LYS A 196 88.05 66.09 19.52
CA LYS A 196 88.54 67.48 19.39
C LYS A 196 88.24 68.34 20.61
N VAL A 197 87.04 68.21 21.19
CA VAL A 197 86.69 68.91 22.44
C VAL A 197 87.61 68.44 23.58
N ALA A 198 87.79 67.12 23.75
CA ALA A 198 88.66 66.58 24.80
C ALA A 198 90.14 67.01 24.65
N GLU A 199 90.67 67.00 23.42
CA GLU A 199 92.02 67.48 23.12
C GLU A 199 92.19 68.98 23.43
N GLN A 200 91.21 69.80 23.05
CA GLN A 200 91.23 71.24 23.32
C GLN A 200 91.13 71.54 24.84
N GLU A 201 90.30 70.80 25.58
CA GLU A 201 90.22 70.90 27.05
C GLU A 201 91.56 70.54 27.71
N GLN A 202 92.19 69.46 27.27
CA GLN A 202 93.51 69.04 27.75
C GLN A 202 94.59 70.09 27.43
N MET A 203 94.54 70.69 26.23
CA MET A 203 95.45 71.77 25.84
C MET A 203 95.27 73.00 26.74
N ILE A 204 94.03 73.47 26.96
CA ILE A 204 93.73 74.60 27.85
C ILE A 204 94.22 74.31 29.27
N GLN A 205 94.03 73.08 29.77
CA GLN A 205 94.52 72.67 31.07
C GLN A 205 96.05 72.79 31.17
N SER A 206 96.78 72.25 30.18
CA SER A 206 98.23 72.36 30.12
C SER A 206 98.72 73.81 30.00
N MET A 207 97.99 74.67 29.30
CA MET A 207 98.33 76.09 29.15
C MET A 207 98.12 76.88 30.46
N ARG A 208 97.07 76.53 31.23
CA ARG A 208 96.87 77.07 32.58
C ARG A 208 98.01 76.68 33.52
N ASP A 209 98.47 75.44 33.44
CA ASP A 209 99.60 74.95 34.24
C ASP A 209 100.92 75.66 33.89
N MET A 210 101.12 76.04 32.61
CA MET A 210 102.28 76.79 32.13
C MET A 210 102.22 78.31 32.36
N LYS A 211 101.15 78.84 32.99
CA LYS A 211 100.95 80.29 33.27
C LYS A 211 101.10 81.19 32.04
N LEU A 212 100.56 80.75 30.90
CA LEU A 212 100.51 81.55 29.67
C LEU A 212 99.63 82.80 29.84
N SER A 213 99.83 83.80 28.97
CA SER A 213 99.14 85.10 29.02
C SER A 213 97.62 84.97 28.90
N THR A 214 96.90 85.86 29.59
CA THR A 214 95.45 85.84 29.74
C THR A 214 94.68 85.98 28.43
N GLU A 215 95.20 86.71 27.46
CA GLU A 215 94.57 86.88 26.14
C GLU A 215 94.56 85.58 25.32
N ILE A 216 95.62 84.78 25.44
CA ILE A 216 95.72 83.48 24.76
C ILE A 216 94.69 82.51 25.36
N LEU A 217 94.55 82.50 26.67
CA LEU A 217 93.54 81.69 27.35
C LEU A 217 92.11 82.04 26.92
N GLN A 218 91.78 83.34 26.78
CA GLN A 218 90.45 83.77 26.31
C GLN A 218 90.15 83.34 24.87
N HIS A 219 91.13 83.43 23.96
CA HIS A 219 90.97 82.97 22.58
C HIS A 219 90.74 81.45 22.53
N GLU A 220 91.52 80.67 23.29
CA GLU A 220 91.40 79.22 23.33
C GLU A 220 90.10 78.76 24.02
N GLU A 221 89.61 79.49 25.02
CA GLU A 221 88.29 79.27 25.63
C GLU A 221 87.14 79.58 24.64
N ALA A 222 87.27 80.63 23.82
CA ALA A 222 86.29 80.92 22.77
C ALA A 222 86.26 79.81 21.70
N LYS A 223 87.43 79.27 21.35
CA LYS A 223 87.57 78.13 20.43
C LYS A 223 86.98 76.84 21.01
N LEU A 224 87.18 76.58 22.30
CA LEU A 224 86.53 75.48 23.00
C LEU A 224 85.00 75.58 22.90
N LYS A 225 84.44 76.77 23.15
CA LYS A 225 82.99 77.00 23.05
C LYS A 225 82.47 76.73 21.63
N GLN A 226 83.24 77.08 20.60
CA GLN A 226 82.90 76.72 19.21
C GLN A 226 82.91 75.21 19.00
N LEU A 227 83.95 74.50 19.45
CA LEU A 227 84.04 73.04 19.34
C LEU A 227 82.93 72.33 20.13
N GLN A 228 82.52 72.86 21.28
CA GLN A 228 81.36 72.38 22.04
C GLN A 228 80.06 72.53 21.24
N SER A 229 79.85 73.68 20.57
CA SER A 229 78.70 73.85 19.68
C SER A 229 78.71 72.89 18.48
N GLU A 230 79.89 72.58 17.93
CA GLU A 230 80.05 71.58 16.86
C GLU A 230 79.74 70.16 17.37
N MET A 231 80.17 69.82 18.59
CA MET A 231 79.85 68.56 19.25
C MET A 231 78.34 68.43 19.51
N ASP A 232 77.68 69.47 20.00
CA ASP A 232 76.22 69.47 20.23
C ASP A 232 75.44 69.29 18.92
N GLN A 233 75.91 69.91 17.83
CA GLN A 233 75.35 69.73 16.50
C GLN A 233 75.55 68.29 16.01
N ALA A 234 76.74 67.71 16.20
CA ALA A 234 77.03 66.33 15.84
C ALA A 234 76.19 65.33 16.68
N ASN A 235 75.99 65.61 17.97
CA ASN A 235 75.13 64.80 18.84
C ASN A 235 73.67 64.83 18.38
N SER A 236 73.16 66.02 18.03
CA SER A 236 71.80 66.17 17.49
C SER A 236 71.62 65.42 16.16
N ALA A 237 72.65 65.44 15.29
CA ALA A 237 72.65 64.68 14.04
C ALA A 237 72.65 63.16 14.28
N LEU A 238 73.43 62.69 15.26
CA LEU A 238 73.46 61.30 15.70
C LEU A 238 72.08 60.85 16.20
N ASP A 239 71.45 61.63 17.09
CA ASP A 239 70.12 61.33 17.62
C ASP A 239 69.07 61.24 16.51
N GLN A 240 69.10 62.16 15.54
CA GLN A 240 68.21 62.10 14.38
C GLN A 240 68.45 60.85 13.51
N SER A 241 69.70 60.46 13.28
CA SER A 241 70.03 59.28 12.48
C SER A 241 69.58 57.99 13.17
N LYS A 242 69.79 57.87 14.48
CA LYS A 242 69.33 56.76 15.31
C LYS A 242 67.81 56.68 15.34
N ALA A 243 67.13 57.83 15.48
CA ALA A 243 65.68 57.89 15.44
C ALA A 243 65.12 57.41 14.08
N LYS A 244 65.75 57.79 12.97
CA LYS A 244 65.36 57.33 11.62
C LYS A 244 65.58 55.83 11.43
N LEU A 245 66.68 55.28 11.93
CA LEU A 245 66.96 53.84 11.90
C LEU A 245 65.90 53.07 12.70
N ASN A 246 65.63 53.50 13.94
CA ASN A 246 64.61 52.90 14.79
C ASN A 246 63.22 52.98 14.17
N ALA A 247 62.85 54.11 13.56
CA ALA A 247 61.58 54.26 12.85
C ALA A 247 61.46 53.29 11.67
N SER A 248 62.54 53.06 10.92
CA SER A 248 62.58 52.07 9.83
C SER A 248 62.35 50.65 10.36
N ALA A 249 63.03 50.26 11.45
CA ALA A 249 62.87 48.94 12.06
C ALA A 249 61.42 48.68 12.54
N ILE A 250 60.79 49.70 13.14
CA ILE A 250 59.37 49.62 13.56
C ILE A 250 58.45 49.39 12.35
N LEU A 251 58.66 50.11 11.24
CA LEU A 251 57.85 49.94 10.04
C LEU A 251 58.01 48.54 9.43
N GLN A 252 59.25 48.02 9.37
CA GLN A 252 59.51 46.66 8.90
C GLN A 252 58.82 45.61 9.78
N GLN A 253 58.86 45.80 11.10
CA GLN A 253 58.17 44.91 12.06
C GLN A 253 56.64 44.95 11.89
N GLN A 254 56.06 46.13 11.69
CA GLN A 254 54.62 46.28 11.43
C GLN A 254 54.21 45.60 10.12
N GLU A 255 55.00 45.75 9.05
CA GLU A 255 54.73 45.09 7.77
C GLU A 255 54.78 43.56 7.91
N LEU A 256 55.80 43.03 8.60
CA LEU A 256 55.93 41.60 8.86
C LEU A 256 54.73 41.08 9.67
N GLN A 257 54.30 41.82 10.69
CA GLN A 257 53.12 41.46 11.48
C GLN A 257 51.84 41.44 10.62
N GLN A 258 51.67 42.42 9.72
CA GLN A 258 50.54 42.46 8.79
C GLN A 258 50.54 41.24 7.86
N LEU A 259 51.70 40.86 7.33
CA LEU A 259 51.84 39.67 6.48
C LEU A 259 51.52 38.38 7.25
N GLN A 260 51.96 38.26 8.51
CA GLN A 260 51.61 37.13 9.38
C GLN A 260 50.10 37.04 9.64
N ILE A 261 49.45 38.17 9.88
CA ILE A 261 47.99 38.25 10.04
C ILE A 261 47.30 37.79 8.74
N ASN A 262 47.78 38.22 7.58
CA ASN A 262 47.22 37.83 6.29
C ASN A 262 47.32 36.31 6.06
N VAL A 263 48.44 35.68 6.42
CA VAL A 263 48.59 34.21 6.35
C VAL A 263 47.59 33.54 7.29
N ARG A 264 47.47 34.01 8.53
CA ARG A 264 46.52 33.46 9.51
C ARG A 264 45.07 33.58 9.04
N LEU A 265 44.71 34.71 8.43
CA LEU A 265 43.39 34.93 7.86
C LEU A 265 43.12 33.96 6.70
N ALA A 266 44.09 33.78 5.79
CA ALA A 266 43.98 32.81 4.70
C ALA A 266 43.88 31.36 5.19
N GLN A 267 44.55 31.02 6.30
CA GLN A 267 44.39 29.70 6.95
C GLN A 267 42.99 29.53 7.53
N SER A 268 42.46 30.54 8.21
CA SER A 268 41.10 30.51 8.74
C SER A 268 40.05 30.39 7.64
N ASP A 269 40.23 31.10 6.52
CA ASP A 269 39.35 31.00 5.35
C ASP A 269 39.35 29.58 4.74
N LEU A 270 40.50 28.91 4.76
CA LEU A 270 40.59 27.51 4.32
C LEU A 270 39.85 26.57 5.27
N GLU A 271 40.06 26.72 6.58
CA GLU A 271 39.38 25.91 7.60
C GLU A 271 37.85 26.07 7.54
N VAL A 272 37.36 27.30 7.33
CA VAL A 272 35.93 27.56 7.13
C VAL A 272 35.41 26.89 5.87
N ALA A 273 36.15 26.93 4.76
CA ALA A 273 35.75 26.26 3.52
C ALA A 273 35.69 24.73 3.68
N GLU A 274 36.66 24.14 4.40
CA GLU A 274 36.66 22.70 4.73
C GLU A 274 35.50 22.32 5.66
N SER A 275 35.24 23.14 6.68
CA SER A 275 34.08 22.95 7.58
C SER A 275 32.75 22.99 6.83
N ARG A 276 32.60 23.91 5.86
CA ARG A 276 31.42 23.98 4.98
C ARG A 276 31.25 22.71 4.14
N LEU A 277 32.33 22.16 3.59
CA LEU A 277 32.29 20.89 2.86
C LEU A 277 31.81 19.75 3.76
N VAL A 278 32.37 19.62 4.96
CA VAL A 278 31.96 18.58 5.93
C VAL A 278 30.50 18.74 6.32
N ALA A 279 30.04 19.98 6.55
CA ALA A 279 28.63 20.25 6.84
C ALA A 279 27.71 19.87 5.66
N ALA A 280 28.11 20.16 4.42
CA ALA A 280 27.37 19.77 3.22
C ALA A 280 27.31 18.23 3.08
N GLN A 281 28.41 17.53 3.32
CA GLN A 281 28.47 16.07 3.31
C GLN A 281 27.55 15.45 4.38
N ASN A 282 27.58 15.97 5.61
CA ASN A 282 26.72 15.49 6.69
C ASN A 282 25.23 15.73 6.39
N ARG A 283 24.87 16.91 5.87
CA ARG A 283 23.49 17.20 5.43
C ARG A 283 23.04 16.24 4.33
N ARG A 284 23.95 15.93 3.40
CA ARG A 284 23.67 14.95 2.34
C ARG A 284 23.41 13.56 2.91
N GLN A 285 24.28 13.09 3.80
CA GLN A 285 24.15 11.79 4.45
C GLN A 285 22.82 11.67 5.22
N LEU A 286 22.40 12.73 5.91
CA LEU A 286 21.11 12.76 6.61
C LEU A 286 19.93 12.65 5.64
N THR A 287 19.99 13.38 4.52
CA THR A 287 18.94 13.34 3.48
C THR A 287 18.85 11.95 2.84
N GLU A 288 20.00 11.31 2.58
CA GLU A 288 20.06 9.94 2.06
C GLU A 288 19.52 8.92 3.06
N TYR A 289 19.86 9.06 4.33
CA TYR A 289 19.32 8.23 5.41
C TYR A 289 17.80 8.34 5.50
N ASP A 290 17.26 9.56 5.49
CA ASP A 290 15.81 9.80 5.55
C ASP A 290 15.10 9.22 4.33
N ALA A 291 15.69 9.35 3.13
CA ALA A 291 15.15 8.76 1.93
C ALA A 291 15.13 7.22 1.99
N ASN A 292 16.22 6.60 2.44
CA ASN A 292 16.30 5.15 2.62
C ASN A 292 15.29 4.66 3.67
N LEU A 293 15.10 5.40 4.76
CA LEU A 293 14.09 5.09 5.77
C LEU A 293 12.68 5.17 5.20
N ASN A 294 12.39 6.19 4.38
CA ASN A 294 11.10 6.35 3.72
C ASN A 294 10.84 5.24 2.70
N GLU A 295 11.86 4.84 1.95
CA GLU A 295 11.79 3.70 1.03
C GLU A 295 11.51 2.40 1.79
N ALA A 296 12.25 2.12 2.86
CA ALA A 296 12.05 0.93 3.69
C ALA A 296 10.65 0.89 4.31
N ARG A 297 10.16 2.00 4.86
CA ARG A 297 8.79 2.12 5.39
C ARG A 297 7.73 1.83 4.34
N ARG A 298 7.94 2.34 3.11
CA ARG A 298 7.01 2.09 2.00
C ARG A 298 7.03 0.62 1.57
N GLN A 299 8.21 0.01 1.43
CA GLN A 299 8.31 -1.41 1.11
C GLN A 299 7.64 -2.28 2.17
N GLN A 300 7.77 -1.93 3.46
CA GLN A 300 7.04 -2.60 4.54
C GLN A 300 5.52 -2.44 4.40
N GLN A 301 5.03 -1.23 4.11
CA GLN A 301 3.61 -0.96 3.87
C GLN A 301 3.07 -1.76 2.68
N GLU A 302 3.82 -1.83 1.57
CA GLU A 302 3.47 -2.61 0.39
C GLU A 302 3.40 -4.10 0.73
N ASN A 303 4.38 -4.64 1.46
CA ASN A 303 4.36 -6.02 1.90
C ASN A 303 3.18 -6.32 2.82
N GLN A 304 2.86 -5.44 3.77
CA GLN A 304 1.72 -5.58 4.66
C GLN A 304 0.39 -5.57 3.90
N THR A 305 0.18 -4.59 3.03
CA THR A 305 -1.05 -4.47 2.24
C THR A 305 -1.22 -5.64 1.26
N GLN A 306 -0.13 -6.16 0.68
CA GLN A 306 -0.17 -7.38 -0.13
C GLN A 306 -0.58 -8.61 0.68
N GLN A 307 -0.05 -8.78 1.89
CA GLN A 307 -0.44 -9.88 2.78
C GLN A 307 -1.90 -9.76 3.21
N GLU A 308 -2.37 -8.57 3.55
CA GLU A 308 -3.77 -8.31 3.88
C GLU A 308 -4.70 -8.61 2.72
N TYR A 309 -4.34 -8.19 1.50
CA TYR A 309 -5.09 -8.53 0.29
C TYR A 309 -5.18 -10.05 0.08
N SER A 310 -4.07 -10.78 0.26
CA SER A 310 -4.07 -12.24 0.18
C SER A 310 -4.99 -12.88 1.22
N ARG A 311 -5.01 -12.36 2.46
CA ARG A 311 -5.93 -12.84 3.52
C ARG A 311 -7.40 -12.57 3.15
N GLN A 312 -7.71 -11.37 2.68
CA GLN A 312 -9.06 -11.02 2.24
C GLN A 312 -9.51 -11.90 1.07
N GLN A 313 -8.62 -12.24 0.14
CA GLN A 313 -8.92 -13.16 -0.96
C GLN A 313 -9.26 -14.56 -0.49
N GLN A 314 -8.56 -15.07 0.52
CA GLN A 314 -8.88 -16.36 1.12
C GLN A 314 -10.24 -16.34 1.83
N GLN A 315 -10.54 -15.28 2.57
CA GLN A 315 -11.85 -15.10 3.23
C GLN A 315 -12.98 -14.98 2.22
N TYR A 316 -12.79 -14.21 1.16
CA TYR A 316 -13.73 -14.12 0.04
C TYR A 316 -14.01 -15.51 -0.55
N ALA A 317 -12.96 -16.26 -0.89
CA ALA A 317 -13.09 -17.60 -1.44
C ALA A 317 -13.77 -18.60 -0.49
N GLN A 318 -13.58 -18.47 0.83
CA GLN A 318 -14.32 -19.24 1.84
C GLN A 318 -15.80 -18.88 1.84
N SER A 319 -16.13 -17.58 1.90
CA SER A 319 -17.53 -17.14 1.93
C SER A 319 -18.32 -17.51 0.67
N VAL A 320 -17.66 -17.54 -0.50
CA VAL A 320 -18.25 -18.03 -1.75
C VAL A 320 -18.55 -19.53 -1.63
N ARG A 321 -17.58 -20.33 -1.17
CA ARG A 321 -17.77 -21.77 -0.95
C ARG A 321 -18.89 -22.08 0.04
N ASP A 322 -18.97 -21.34 1.15
CA ASP A 322 -20.02 -21.54 2.16
C ASP A 322 -21.40 -21.23 1.59
N ARG A 323 -21.52 -20.16 0.79
CA ARG A 323 -22.76 -19.83 0.08
C ARG A 323 -23.13 -20.94 -0.90
N ASP A 324 -22.18 -21.41 -1.71
CA ASP A 324 -22.42 -22.45 -2.70
C ASP A 324 -22.87 -23.77 -2.05
N TYR A 325 -22.26 -24.12 -0.91
CA TYR A 325 -22.69 -25.26 -0.09
C TYR A 325 -24.13 -25.08 0.41
N GLN A 326 -24.47 -23.93 0.97
CA GLN A 326 -25.84 -23.63 1.42
C GLN A 326 -26.85 -23.69 0.26
N LEU A 327 -26.50 -23.16 -0.90
CA LEU A 327 -27.33 -23.24 -2.10
C LEU A 327 -27.53 -24.68 -2.56
N ALA A 328 -26.47 -25.50 -2.59
CA ALA A 328 -26.57 -26.91 -2.90
C ALA A 328 -27.49 -27.65 -1.92
N GLN A 329 -27.34 -27.39 -0.62
CA GLN A 329 -28.19 -27.99 0.42
C GLN A 329 -29.67 -27.59 0.28
N LEU A 330 -29.95 -26.32 0.01
CA LEU A 330 -31.33 -25.86 -0.22
C LEU A 330 -31.91 -26.44 -1.51
N ASN A 331 -31.13 -26.57 -2.58
CA ASN A 331 -31.56 -27.22 -3.83
C ASN A 331 -31.87 -28.70 -3.62
N ILE A 332 -31.10 -29.42 -2.81
CA ILE A 332 -31.42 -30.81 -2.42
C ILE A 332 -32.75 -30.85 -1.66
N SER A 333 -32.98 -29.91 -0.73
CA SER A 333 -34.25 -29.84 0.01
C SER A 333 -35.43 -29.53 -0.91
N LEU A 334 -35.22 -28.66 -1.90
CA LEU A 334 -36.22 -28.28 -2.90
C LEU A 334 -36.60 -29.50 -3.75
N ALA A 335 -35.62 -30.22 -4.29
CA ALA A 335 -35.83 -31.45 -5.06
C ALA A 335 -36.60 -32.49 -4.23
N THR A 336 -36.23 -32.66 -2.95
CA THR A 336 -36.93 -33.59 -2.04
C THR A 336 -38.40 -33.19 -1.81
N ILE A 337 -38.70 -31.90 -1.69
CA ILE A 337 -40.08 -31.40 -1.56
C ILE A 337 -40.85 -31.61 -2.87
N GLU A 338 -40.21 -31.38 -4.02
CA GLU A 338 -40.80 -31.61 -5.33
C GLU A 338 -41.13 -33.09 -5.58
N ASP A 339 -40.23 -34.00 -5.17
CA ASP A 339 -40.48 -35.45 -5.22
C ASP A 339 -41.68 -35.83 -4.34
N LYS A 340 -41.77 -35.28 -3.11
CA LYS A 340 -42.91 -35.52 -2.22
C LYS A 340 -44.22 -34.96 -2.80
N LEU A 341 -44.19 -33.78 -3.40
CA LEU A 341 -45.35 -33.19 -4.10
C LEU A 341 -45.81 -34.06 -5.26
N ALA A 342 -44.87 -34.61 -6.04
CA ALA A 342 -45.16 -35.51 -7.15
C ALA A 342 -45.73 -36.86 -6.67
N GLN A 343 -45.33 -37.32 -5.50
CA GLN A 343 -45.86 -38.53 -4.86
C GLN A 343 -47.29 -38.37 -4.31
N ILE A 344 -47.79 -37.15 -4.09
CA ILE A 344 -49.18 -36.94 -3.64
C ILE A 344 -50.14 -37.26 -4.79
N PRO A 345 -50.91 -38.37 -4.72
CA PRO A 345 -51.80 -38.75 -5.80
C PRO A 345 -52.96 -37.77 -5.90
N MET A 346 -53.29 -37.35 -7.12
CA MET A 346 -54.47 -36.54 -7.44
C MET A 346 -55.35 -37.32 -8.41
N LEU A 347 -56.54 -37.69 -7.98
CA LEU A 347 -57.49 -38.44 -8.80
C LEU A 347 -58.39 -37.46 -9.56
N ARG A 348 -58.34 -37.51 -10.90
CA ARG A 348 -59.18 -36.70 -11.79
C ARG A 348 -60.28 -37.54 -12.43
N SER A 349 -61.39 -36.90 -12.78
CA SER A 349 -62.49 -37.55 -13.48
C SER A 349 -62.08 -37.91 -14.90
N PRO A 350 -62.25 -39.17 -15.33
CA PRO A 350 -61.91 -39.59 -16.69
C PRO A 350 -62.94 -39.14 -17.73
N ARG A 351 -64.14 -38.71 -17.31
CA ARG A 351 -65.24 -38.32 -18.21
C ARG A 351 -66.12 -37.22 -17.63
N ASN A 352 -66.91 -36.57 -18.50
CA ASN A 352 -67.98 -35.67 -18.10
C ASN A 352 -69.20 -36.47 -17.58
N GLY A 353 -69.91 -35.98 -16.57
CA GLY A 353 -71.14 -36.60 -16.07
C GLY A 353 -71.54 -36.14 -14.67
N TYR A 354 -72.56 -36.80 -14.11
CA TYR A 354 -73.04 -36.57 -12.74
C TYR A 354 -72.69 -37.74 -11.82
N ILE A 355 -72.39 -37.44 -10.56
CA ILE A 355 -72.25 -38.48 -9.54
C ILE A 355 -73.63 -39.00 -9.15
N LYS A 356 -73.95 -40.21 -9.61
CA LYS A 356 -75.22 -40.87 -9.32
C LYS A 356 -75.23 -41.56 -7.96
N ARG A 357 -74.08 -42.12 -7.54
CA ARG A 357 -73.98 -42.85 -6.27
C ARG A 357 -72.56 -42.84 -5.72
N ILE A 358 -72.45 -42.64 -4.42
CA ILE A 358 -71.23 -42.82 -3.63
C ILE A 358 -71.56 -43.89 -2.57
N LYS A 359 -70.79 -44.97 -2.52
CA LYS A 359 -70.92 -45.97 -1.44
C LYS A 359 -70.32 -45.43 -0.13
N PRO A 360 -70.81 -45.87 1.05
CA PRO A 360 -70.14 -45.54 2.30
C PRO A 360 -68.71 -46.09 2.30
N TRP A 361 -67.82 -45.40 3.02
CA TRP A 361 -66.41 -45.76 3.11
C TRP A 361 -66.22 -47.09 3.84
N THR A 362 -65.36 -47.95 3.30
CA THR A 362 -64.89 -49.17 3.97
C THR A 362 -63.40 -49.05 4.24
N GLY A 363 -63.00 -49.02 5.51
CA GLY A 363 -61.61 -48.84 5.93
C GLY A 363 -60.95 -50.16 6.32
N VAL A 364 -59.76 -50.43 5.79
CA VAL A 364 -58.90 -51.55 6.19
C VAL A 364 -57.46 -51.03 6.30
N ASN A 365 -56.82 -51.24 7.46
CA ASN A 365 -55.41 -50.87 7.71
C ASN A 365 -55.05 -49.41 7.33
N GLY A 366 -55.88 -48.45 7.72
CA GLY A 366 -55.63 -47.02 7.47
C GLY A 366 -55.88 -46.54 6.03
N LYS A 367 -56.36 -47.41 5.14
CA LYS A 367 -56.82 -47.04 3.79
C LYS A 367 -58.33 -47.17 3.69
N TYR A 368 -58.99 -46.13 3.19
CA TYR A 368 -60.43 -46.05 3.01
C TYR A 368 -60.79 -46.19 1.54
N THR A 369 -61.66 -47.14 1.24
CA THR A 369 -62.13 -47.40 -0.12
C THR A 369 -63.59 -47.04 -0.26
N THR A 370 -63.95 -46.40 -1.37
CA THR A 370 -65.35 -46.17 -1.78
C THR A 370 -65.52 -46.48 -3.26
N THR A 371 -66.73 -46.82 -3.66
CA THR A 371 -67.07 -46.97 -5.08
C THR A 371 -68.01 -45.86 -5.51
N ILE A 372 -67.61 -45.09 -6.52
CA ILE A 372 -68.45 -44.06 -7.13
C ILE A 372 -69.02 -44.54 -8.46
N THR A 373 -70.21 -44.04 -8.81
CA THR A 373 -70.84 -44.27 -10.12
C THR A 373 -71.10 -42.94 -10.82
N ILE A 374 -70.40 -42.69 -11.93
CA ILE A 374 -70.54 -41.49 -12.76
C ILE A 374 -71.42 -41.83 -13.97
N SER A 375 -72.55 -41.16 -14.15
CA SER A 375 -73.41 -41.30 -15.34
C SER A 375 -73.24 -40.10 -16.26
N ALA A 376 -73.24 -40.32 -17.58
CA ALA A 376 -73.25 -39.23 -18.55
C ALA A 376 -74.50 -38.34 -18.37
N ALA A 377 -74.38 -37.06 -18.70
CA ALA A 377 -75.50 -36.13 -18.69
C ALA A 377 -76.60 -36.65 -19.63
N THR A 378 -77.71 -37.13 -19.07
CA THR A 378 -78.90 -37.45 -19.85
C THR A 378 -79.50 -36.15 -20.36
N VAL A 379 -79.49 -35.96 -21.68
CA VAL A 379 -80.36 -34.99 -22.35
C VAL A 379 -81.78 -35.35 -21.94
N SER A 380 -82.40 -34.51 -21.10
CA SER A 380 -83.76 -34.72 -20.59
C SER A 380 -84.75 -34.64 -21.76
N SER A 381 -85.14 -35.77 -22.33
CA SER A 381 -86.27 -35.85 -23.26
C SER A 381 -87.57 -35.96 -22.47
N LYS A 382 -88.19 -34.80 -22.38
CA LYS A 382 -89.58 -34.51 -22.00
C LYS A 382 -90.59 -35.41 -22.73
N ASN A 383 -91.51 -36.03 -21.98
CA ASN A 383 -92.89 -36.44 -22.33
C ASN A 383 -93.45 -37.20 -21.10
N GLY A 384 -94.53 -36.79 -20.41
CA GLY A 384 -95.91 -36.55 -20.87
C GLY A 384 -96.74 -37.79 -20.49
N GLY A 385 -97.82 -37.77 -19.72
CA GLY A 385 -98.62 -36.71 -19.14
C GLY A 385 -99.74 -37.26 -18.21
N SER A 386 -100.42 -36.31 -17.55
CA SER A 386 -101.86 -36.22 -17.21
C SER A 386 -102.44 -37.19 -16.16
N THR A 387 -103.32 -36.81 -15.22
CA THR A 387 -104.18 -35.62 -15.06
C THR A 387 -104.80 -35.67 -13.66
N SER A 388 -104.93 -34.54 -12.96
CA SER A 388 -106.17 -34.19 -12.26
C SER A 388 -106.14 -32.73 -11.82
N THR A 389 -107.05 -31.99 -12.43
CA THR A 389 -107.34 -30.57 -12.26
C THR A 389 -108.17 -30.37 -11.00
N VAL A 390 -107.69 -29.58 -10.04
CA VAL A 390 -108.55 -28.82 -9.11
C VAL A 390 -107.88 -27.46 -8.84
N THR A 391 -108.60 -26.40 -9.18
CA THR A 391 -108.36 -24.99 -8.81
C THR A 391 -109.78 -24.43 -8.71
N PRO A 392 -110.11 -23.45 -7.83
CA PRO A 392 -109.24 -22.35 -7.46
C PRO A 392 -109.33 -21.90 -5.98
N THR A 393 -108.42 -21.02 -5.57
CA THR A 393 -108.72 -19.66 -5.03
C THR A 393 -107.40 -18.97 -4.67
N SER A 394 -107.16 -17.81 -5.29
CA SER A 394 -106.15 -16.81 -4.91
C SER A 394 -106.87 -15.70 -4.14
N PRO A 395 -106.24 -14.95 -3.21
CA PRO A 395 -105.23 -13.91 -3.55
C PRO A 395 -104.09 -13.88 -2.48
N ASN A 396 -103.01 -13.11 -2.51
CA ASN A 396 -102.84 -11.72 -2.90
C ASN A 396 -101.33 -11.36 -2.93
N GLN A 397 -101.05 -10.23 -3.57
CA GLN A 397 -99.83 -9.44 -3.73
C GLN A 397 -98.94 -9.26 -2.47
N SER A 398 -97.62 -9.10 -2.66
CA SER A 398 -96.96 -7.78 -2.55
C SER A 398 -95.47 -7.82 -2.89
N THR A 399 -95.09 -6.95 -3.81
CA THR A 399 -93.77 -6.37 -4.05
C THR A 399 -93.39 -5.36 -2.96
N SER A 400 -92.11 -5.31 -2.59
CA SER A 400 -91.35 -4.12 -2.17
C SER A 400 -89.88 -4.56 -2.01
N HIS A 401 -88.97 -4.05 -2.84
CA HIS A 401 -88.03 -2.95 -2.52
C HIS A 401 -87.06 -3.25 -1.38
#